data_AF-A0A1C4WTW8-F1
#
_entry.id   AF-A0A1C4WTW8-F1
#
_cell.length_a   1.000
_cell.length_b   1.000
_cell.length_c   1.000
_cell.angle_alpha   90.00
_cell.angle_beta   90.00
_cell.angle_gamma   90.00
#
_symmetry.space_group_name_H-M   'P 1'
#
loop_
_entity.id
_entity.type
_entity.pdbx_description
1 polymer ?
#
loop_
_entity_poly.entity_id
_entity_poly.type
_entity_poly.pdbx_seq_one_letter_code
_entity_poly.pdbx_strand_id
1 'polypeptide(L)' 'MLVAARRIESDADQVRYEFGFDHAFDRILRIDRHTLGASVEDGVFDSAASAITAKIFRSWQSGGDYPLQISFAS' A
#
# COMPACT_ATOMS: atom_id res chain seq x y z
N MET A 1 1.80 1.93 16.98
CA MET A 1 2.40 0.86 16.16
C MET A 1 2.60 1.39 14.74
N LEU A 2 3.76 1.15 14.11
CA LEU A 2 4.08 1.69 12.78
C LEU A 2 3.88 0.63 11.71
N VAL A 3 3.07 0.94 10.70
CA VAL A 3 2.98 0.17 9.45
C VAL A 3 3.72 0.95 8.37
N ALA A 4 4.65 0.31 7.66
CA ALA A 4 5.35 0.92 6.54
C ALA A 4 5.04 0.15 5.26
N ALA A 5 5.02 0.87 4.14
CA ALA A 5 4.95 0.30 2.80
C ALA A 5 5.99 0.94 1.87
N ARG A 6 6.60 0.13 1.01
CA ARG A 6 7.49 0.56 -0.07
C ARG A 6 6.96 0.04 -1.40
N ARG A 7 6.88 0.92 -2.40
CA ARG A 7 6.47 0.54 -3.75
C ARG A 7 7.57 -0.30 -4.37
N ILE A 8 7.23 -1.50 -4.82
CA ILE A 8 8.17 -2.43 -5.46
C ILE A 8 7.96 -2.51 -6.97
N GLU A 9 6.72 -2.32 -7.41
CA GLU A 9 6.34 -2.40 -8.82
C GLU A 9 5.22 -1.40 -9.10
N SER A 10 5.23 -0.83 -10.30
CA SER A 10 4.31 0.21 -10.71
C SER A 10 4.20 0.15 -12.24
N ASP A 11 3.26 -0.64 -12.72
CA ASP A 11 2.93 -0.79 -14.13
C ASP A 11 1.70 0.04 -14.51
N ALA A 12 1.16 -0.16 -15.73
CA ALA A 12 0.03 0.63 -16.23
C ALA A 12 -1.28 0.34 -15.49
N ASP A 13 -1.45 -0.89 -14.99
CA ASP A 13 -2.72 -1.41 -14.48
C ASP A 13 -2.69 -1.60 -12.96
N GLN A 14 -1.50 -1.81 -12.39
CA GLN A 14 -1.30 -2.16 -11.00
C GLN A 14 -0.15 -1.39 -10.35
N VAL A 15 -0.26 -1.23 -9.04
CA VAL A 15 0.84 -0.82 -8.17
C VAL A 15 0.98 -1.85 -7.06
N ARG A 16 2.21 -2.31 -6.83
CA ARG A 16 2.53 -3.27 -5.77
C ARG A 16 3.39 -2.62 -4.72
N TYR A 17 3.03 -2.86 -3.47
CA TYR A 17 3.76 -2.44 -2.30
C TYR A 17 4.10 -3.65 -1.46
N GLU A 18 5.35 -3.75 -1.04
CA GLU A 18 5.64 -4.54 0.16
C GLU A 18 5.26 -3.69 1.39
N PHE A 19 4.65 -4.30 2.39
CA PHE A 19 4.27 -3.63 3.63
C PHE A 19 4.39 -4.56 4.83
N GLY A 20 4.49 -3.97 6.01
CA GLY A 20 4.61 -4.71 7.26
C GLY A 20 4.70 -3.79 8.47
N PHE A 21 4.68 -4.39 9.65
CA PHE A 21 4.93 -3.68 10.90
C PHE A 21 6.41 -3.44 11.10
N ASP A 22 6.77 -2.28 11.65
CA ASP A 22 8.15 -1.93 12.02
C ASP A 22 9.17 -2.23 10.90
N HIS A 23 8.75 -2.03 9.64
CA HIS A 23 9.54 -2.26 8.42
C HIS A 23 9.91 -3.72 8.12
N ALA A 24 9.19 -4.70 8.67
CA ALA A 24 9.41 -6.11 8.34
C ALA A 24 9.07 -6.49 6.88
N PHE A 25 8.29 -5.66 6.17
CA PHE A 25 7.94 -5.80 4.74
C PHE A 25 7.62 -7.23 4.29
N ASP A 26 6.81 -7.92 5.10
CA ASP A 26 6.53 -9.35 4.99
C ASP A 26 5.36 -9.68 4.05
N ARG A 27 4.65 -8.66 3.55
CA ARG A 27 3.37 -8.82 2.84
C ARG A 27 3.30 -7.94 1.59
N ILE A 28 2.55 -8.38 0.59
CA ILE A 28 2.40 -7.66 -0.68
C ILE A 28 0.97 -7.14 -0.83
N LEU A 29 0.83 -5.82 -0.88
CA LEU A 29 -0.39 -5.11 -1.23
C LEU A 29 -0.39 -4.83 -2.73
N ARG A 30 -1.48 -5.21 -3.40
CA ARG A 30 -1.75 -4.96 -4.81
C ARG A 30 -2.90 -3.96 -4.92
N ILE A 31 -2.66 -2.89 -5.67
CA ILE A 31 -3.65 -1.85 -5.95
C ILE A 31 -3.91 -1.84 -7.46
N ASP A 32 -5.15 -2.07 -7.85
CA ASP A 32 -5.61 -1.93 -9.23
C ASP A 32 -5.90 -0.45 -9.52
N ARG A 33 -5.28 0.09 -10.58
CA ARG A 33 -5.34 1.52 -10.90
C ARG A 33 -6.67 1.94 -11.54
N HIS A 34 -7.38 1.01 -12.15
CA HIS A 34 -8.64 1.26 -12.87
C HIS A 34 -9.83 1.24 -11.93
N THR A 35 -9.83 0.31 -10.99
CA THR A 35 -10.91 0.10 -10.02
C THR A 35 -10.63 0.75 -8.66
N LEU A 36 -9.37 1.12 -8.39
CA LEU A 36 -8.89 1.51 -7.06
C LEU A 36 -9.12 0.42 -6.00
N GLY A 37 -9.27 -0.83 -6.43
CA GLY A 37 -9.36 -1.99 -5.56
C GLY A 37 -8.01 -2.33 -4.95
N ALA A 38 -7.99 -2.63 -3.66
CA ALA A 38 -6.79 -3.05 -2.94
C ALA A 38 -6.96 -4.46 -2.40
N SER A 39 -5.93 -5.29 -2.53
CA SER A 39 -5.90 -6.68 -2.07
C SER A 39 -4.51 -7.07 -1.59
N VAL A 40 -4.41 -8.05 -0.69
CA VAL A 40 -3.12 -8.60 -0.23
C VAL A 40 -2.91 -9.97 -0.85
N GLU A 41 -1.67 -10.30 -1.25
CA GLU A 41 -1.37 -11.60 -1.89
C GLU A 41 -1.59 -12.80 -0.97
N ASP A 42 -1.44 -12.64 0.34
CA ASP A 42 -1.76 -13.68 1.34
C ASP A 42 -3.28 -13.86 1.57
N GLY A 43 -4.12 -13.03 0.95
CA GLY A 43 -5.58 -13.08 1.03
C GLY A 43 -6.19 -12.47 2.29
N VAL A 44 -5.39 -12.03 3.27
CA VAL A 44 -5.89 -11.52 4.56
C VAL A 44 -5.87 -9.98 4.58
N PHE A 45 -6.95 -9.35 4.13
CA PHE A 45 -7.03 -7.88 4.18
C PHE A 45 -7.43 -7.39 5.59
N ASP A 46 -6.43 -7.09 6.43
CA ASP A 46 -6.61 -6.67 7.82
C ASP A 46 -6.56 -5.14 8.02
N SER A 47 -6.57 -4.70 9.29
CA SER A 47 -6.53 -3.29 9.65
C SER A 47 -5.25 -2.57 9.21
N ALA A 48 -4.11 -3.27 9.15
CA ALA A 48 -2.85 -2.68 8.69
C ALA A 48 -2.87 -2.47 7.17
N ALA A 49 -3.33 -3.48 6.42
CA ALA A 49 -3.55 -3.37 4.98
C ALA A 49 -4.53 -2.23 4.66
N SER A 50 -5.63 -2.13 5.40
CA SER A 50 -6.60 -1.05 5.25
C SER A 50 -6.01 0.33 5.55
N ALA A 51 -5.27 0.47 6.65
CA ALA A 51 -4.69 1.75 7.07
C ALA A 51 -3.64 2.25 6.06
N ILE A 52 -2.74 1.37 5.62
CA ILE A 52 -1.69 1.74 4.68
C ILE A 52 -2.28 2.05 3.30
N THR A 53 -3.26 1.28 2.84
CA THR A 53 -4.01 1.55 1.60
C THR A 53 -4.65 2.94 1.62
N ALA A 54 -5.38 3.27 2.69
CA ALA A 54 -6.01 4.57 2.82
C ALA A 54 -4.99 5.72 2.86
N LYS A 55 -3.79 5.48 3.37
CA LYS A 55 -2.72 6.49 3.37
C LYS A 55 -2.07 6.64 1.99
N ILE A 56 -1.86 5.55 1.28
CA ILE A 56 -1.38 5.54 -0.11
C ILE A 56 -2.34 6.35 -1.00
N PHE A 57 -3.64 6.05 -0.94
CA PHE A 57 -4.63 6.76 -1.77
C PHE A 57 -4.70 8.26 -1.47
N ARG A 58 -4.66 8.65 -0.19
CA ARG A 58 -4.61 10.08 0.18
C ARG A 58 -3.37 10.78 -0.37
N SER A 59 -2.21 10.11 -0.30
CA SER A 59 -0.97 10.66 -0.87
C SER A 59 -1.06 10.79 -2.39
N TRP A 60 -1.61 9.78 -3.07
CA TRP A 60 -1.79 9.79 -4.51
C TRP A 60 -2.75 10.90 -4.95
N GLN A 61 -3.89 11.05 -4.29
CA GLN A 61 -4.86 12.11 -4.58
C GLN A 61 -4.27 13.52 -4.40
N SER A 62 -3.36 13.70 -3.44
CA SER A 62 -2.71 14.99 -3.20
C SER A 62 -1.49 15.25 -4.10
N GLY A 63 -0.77 14.20 -4.50
CA GLY A 63 0.53 14.31 -5.17
C GLY A 63 0.51 13.97 -6.66
N GLY A 64 -0.58 13.38 -7.18
CA GLY A 64 -0.71 12.92 -8.55
C GLY A 64 -0.10 11.54 -8.83
N ASP A 65 0.83 11.09 -7.98
CA ASP A 65 1.54 9.82 -8.13
C ASP A 65 1.51 8.96 -6.87
N TYR A 66 1.55 7.63 -7.08
CA TYR A 66 1.65 6.66 -6.00
C TYR A 66 3.00 6.82 -5.28
N PRO A 67 3.04 6.99 -3.95
CA PRO A 67 4.28 7.27 -3.22
C PRO A 67 5.27 6.11 -3.30
N LEU A 68 6.57 6.41 -3.39
CA LEU A 68 7.62 5.38 -3.33
C LEU A 68 7.69 4.71 -1.96
N GLN A 69 7.47 5.46 -0.90
CA GLN A 69 7.49 4.96 0.47
C GLN A 69 6.48 5.74 1.31
N ILE A 70 5.80 5.04 2.22
CA ILE A 70 4.85 5.66 3.13
C ILE A 70 4.76 4.87 4.42
N SER A 71 4.49 5.55 5.53
CA SER A 71 4.28 4.91 6.82
C SER A 71 3.07 5.50 7.52
N PHE A 72 2.38 4.67 8.29
CA PHE A 72 1.23 5.04 9.11
C PHE A 72 1.51 4.64 10.55
N ALA A 73 1.45 5.61 11.46
CA ALA A 73 1.54 5.38 12.88
C ALA A 73 0.13 5.53 13.47
N SER A 74 -0.32 4.50 14.19
CA SER A 74 -1.48 4.55 15.09
C SER A 74 -1.05 4.59 16.54
#